data_AF-A0A350IA25-F1
#
_entry.id   AF-A0A350IA25-F1
#
_cell.length_a   1.000
_cell.length_b   1.000
_cell.length_c   1.000
_cell.angle_alpha   90.00
_cell.angle_beta   90.00
_cell.angle_gamma   90.00
#
_symmetry.space_group_name_H-M   'P 1'
#
loop_
_entity.id
_entity.type
_entity.pdbx_description
1 polymer ?
#
loop_
_entity_poly.entity_id
_entity_poly.type
_entity_poly.pdbx_seq_one_letter_code
_entity_poly.pdbx_strand_id
1 'polypeptide(L)'
;MSLPTNTNNTLTYDSQAGGWPSFYSYFPDWMIGMNNYFYSFKEGNLYRHNTNEVRNNFYGVQYTSTVQSVFNEGPLENKLFKTINIEGDSAWGVTLQTDIQDSGFIEAGWFEEKEASFYAFVRNSGTVPAQTSEYVLRSLNGIGSSETITGAADTINFSTDIELDTMMSVGDMMYYINSLSNTPTLAGQIEIININLQSGVNQVTIDTSVSGSVPIAGQEIFFFYIKNSVAESHGVLGHYCVFDIVNTSTEKINLFTVESEVMKSYP
;
A
#
# COMPACT_ATOMS: atom_id res chain seq x y z
N MET A 1 -9.39 -10.91 -4.94
CA MET A 1 -9.57 -12.15 -4.15
C MET A 1 -8.23 -12.88 -4.13
N SER A 2 -7.32 -12.47 -3.26
CA SER A 2 -6.16 -13.30 -2.91
C SER A 2 -6.69 -14.42 -2.02
N LEU A 3 -6.86 -15.59 -2.61
CA LEU A 3 -7.05 -16.82 -1.86
C LEU A 3 -5.91 -16.95 -0.85
N PRO A 4 -6.17 -17.42 0.39
CA PRO A 4 -5.09 -17.68 1.35
C PRO A 4 -4.08 -18.62 0.70
N THR A 5 -2.81 -18.23 0.69
CA THR A 5 -1.69 -18.90 0.01
C THR A 5 -1.30 -20.25 0.63
N ASN A 6 -2.10 -20.78 1.55
CA ASN A 6 -2.00 -22.18 1.96
C ASN A 6 -2.81 -23.04 1.00
N THR A 7 -2.10 -23.71 0.10
CA THR A 7 -2.66 -24.63 -0.91
C THR A 7 -3.45 -25.80 -0.32
N ASN A 8 -3.39 -26.03 1.00
CA ASN A 8 -4.18 -27.02 1.72
C ASN A 8 -4.65 -26.44 3.07
N ASN A 9 -5.87 -26.78 3.52
CA ASN A 9 -6.39 -26.47 4.85
C ASN A 9 -6.95 -27.73 5.50
N THR A 10 -6.90 -27.83 6.83
CA THR A 10 -7.67 -28.84 7.57
C THR A 10 -9.08 -28.29 7.80
N LEU A 11 -10.09 -29.06 7.41
CA LEU A 11 -11.51 -28.68 7.53
C LEU A 11 -12.17 -29.53 8.61
N THR A 12 -13.01 -28.91 9.44
CA THR A 12 -13.87 -29.66 10.38
C THR A 12 -15.34 -29.44 10.07
N TYR A 13 -16.09 -30.54 10.00
CA TYR A 13 -17.52 -30.55 9.76
C TYR A 13 -18.27 -30.35 11.08
N ASP A 14 -19.26 -29.47 11.07
CA ASP A 14 -20.22 -29.29 12.15
C ASP A 14 -21.58 -29.81 11.69
N SER A 15 -22.07 -30.84 12.38
CA SER A 15 -23.36 -31.46 12.09
C SER A 15 -24.56 -30.62 12.48
N GLN A 16 -24.41 -29.69 13.43
CA GLN A 16 -25.48 -28.74 13.76
C GLN A 16 -25.58 -27.64 12.70
N ALA A 17 -24.45 -27.14 12.22
CA ALA A 17 -24.40 -26.17 11.13
C ALA A 17 -24.67 -26.81 9.74
N GLY A 18 -24.53 -28.13 9.63
CA GLY A 18 -24.70 -28.87 8.38
C GLY A 18 -23.58 -28.64 7.36
N GLY A 19 -22.41 -28.18 7.78
CA GLY A 19 -21.36 -27.70 6.88
C GLY A 19 -19.95 -27.72 7.49
N TRP A 20 -19.01 -27.08 6.81
CA TRP A 20 -17.60 -26.97 7.22
C TRP A 20 -17.30 -25.54 7.70
N PRO A 21 -17.65 -25.17 8.94
CA PRO A 21 -17.52 -23.79 9.40
C PRO A 21 -16.09 -23.40 9.79
N SER A 22 -15.19 -24.36 9.99
CA SER A 22 -13.84 -24.07 10.48
C SER A 22 -12.75 -24.59 9.55
N PHE A 23 -11.76 -23.73 9.34
CA PHE A 23 -10.63 -23.91 8.45
C PHE A 23 -9.36 -23.66 9.27
N TYR A 24 -8.52 -24.68 9.38
CA TYR A 24 -7.27 -24.59 10.14
C TYR A 24 -6.09 -24.59 9.18
N SER A 25 -5.14 -23.68 9.41
CA SER A 25 -3.89 -23.59 8.65
C SER A 25 -2.80 -24.55 9.12
N TYR A 26 -3.10 -25.40 10.11
CA TYR A 26 -2.21 -26.43 10.64
C TYR A 26 -2.75 -27.82 10.33
N PHE A 27 -1.85 -28.81 10.27
CA PHE A 27 -2.16 -30.16 9.74
C PHE A 27 -1.88 -31.25 10.78
N PRO A 28 -2.83 -31.55 11.68
CA PRO A 28 -2.72 -32.66 12.62
C PRO A 28 -2.99 -34.00 11.93
N ASP A 29 -2.55 -35.09 12.55
CA ASP A 29 -2.87 -36.45 12.12
C ASP A 29 -4.26 -36.88 12.64
N TRP A 30 -4.65 -36.37 13.81
CA TRP A 30 -5.96 -36.61 14.42
C TRP A 30 -6.41 -35.43 15.29
N MET A 31 -7.71 -35.16 15.37
CA MET A 31 -8.31 -34.09 16.19
C MET A 31 -9.45 -34.66 17.03
N ILE A 32 -9.53 -34.28 18.31
CA ILE A 32 -10.61 -34.74 19.20
C ILE A 32 -10.91 -33.69 20.29
N GLY A 33 -12.20 -33.50 20.57
CA GLY A 33 -12.66 -32.74 21.74
C GLY A 33 -12.90 -33.66 22.93
N MET A 34 -12.42 -33.29 24.12
CA MET A 34 -12.67 -34.04 25.36
C MET A 34 -12.68 -33.09 26.57
N ASN A 35 -13.72 -33.18 27.41
CA ASN A 35 -13.85 -32.39 28.65
C ASN A 35 -13.66 -30.87 28.44
N ASN A 36 -14.33 -30.29 27.44
CA ASN A 36 -14.22 -28.87 27.06
C ASN A 36 -12.85 -28.43 26.53
N TYR A 37 -11.90 -29.34 26.34
CA TYR A 37 -10.62 -29.06 25.70
C TYR A 37 -10.58 -29.65 24.30
N PHE A 38 -9.82 -28.95 23.46
CA PHE A 38 -9.52 -29.39 22.10
C PHE A 38 -8.09 -29.96 22.05
N TYR A 39 -7.97 -31.18 21.52
CA TYR A 39 -6.71 -31.90 21.39
C TYR A 39 -6.43 -32.29 19.95
N SER A 40 -5.15 -32.37 19.61
CA SER A 40 -4.70 -33.00 18.37
C SER A 40 -3.49 -33.90 18.59
N PHE A 41 -3.29 -34.82 17.65
CA PHE A 41 -2.11 -35.65 17.57
C PHE A 41 -1.29 -35.25 16.36
N LYS A 42 0.02 -35.13 16.53
CA LYS A 42 0.97 -34.91 15.45
C LYS A 42 2.25 -35.70 15.70
N GLU A 43 2.59 -36.59 14.77
CA GLU A 43 3.80 -37.43 14.82
C GLU A 43 3.91 -38.22 16.13
N GLY A 44 2.76 -38.73 16.60
CA GLY A 44 2.66 -39.50 17.85
C GLY A 44 2.62 -38.66 19.14
N ASN A 45 2.80 -37.33 19.05
CA ASN A 45 2.73 -36.43 20.21
C ASN A 45 1.30 -35.86 20.38
N LEU A 46 0.88 -35.72 21.64
CA LEU A 46 -0.40 -35.12 22.01
C LEU A 46 -0.24 -33.61 22.25
N TYR A 47 -1.09 -32.81 21.63
CA TYR A 47 -1.13 -31.36 21.78
C TYR A 47 -2.48 -30.93 22.34
N ARG A 48 -2.43 -30.06 23.36
CA ARG A 48 -3.61 -29.39 23.90
C ARG A 48 -3.65 -27.96 23.37
N HIS A 49 -4.75 -27.59 22.73
CA HIS A 49 -4.91 -26.26 22.14
C HIS A 49 -5.37 -25.22 23.17
N ASN A 50 -5.18 -23.94 22.83
CA ASN A 50 -5.55 -22.78 23.64
C ASN A 50 -4.85 -22.67 25.01
N THR A 51 -3.73 -23.38 25.20
CA THR A 51 -2.98 -23.36 26.48
C THR A 51 -1.52 -22.94 26.38
N ASN A 52 -1.06 -22.58 25.18
CA ASN A 52 0.33 -22.16 24.96
C ASN A 52 0.53 -20.71 25.41
N GLU A 53 1.71 -20.42 25.96
CA GLU A 53 2.16 -19.04 26.23
C GLU A 53 2.38 -18.30 24.91
N VAL A 54 3.15 -18.93 24.00
CA VAL A 54 3.36 -18.45 22.63
C VAL A 54 2.09 -18.69 21.79
N ARG A 55 1.41 -17.61 21.41
CA ARG A 55 0.23 -17.61 20.55
C ARG A 55 0.58 -17.95 19.11
N ASN A 56 -0.40 -18.48 18.37
CA ASN A 56 -0.29 -18.88 16.96
C ASN A 56 0.85 -19.88 16.66
N ASN A 57 1.31 -20.63 17.66
CA ASN A 57 2.29 -21.69 17.46
C ASN A 57 1.60 -23.06 17.44
N PHE A 58 1.73 -23.77 16.32
CA PHE A 58 1.15 -25.09 16.13
C PHE A 58 2.24 -26.06 15.68
N TYR A 59 2.53 -27.07 16.51
CA TYR A 59 3.55 -28.10 16.24
C TYR A 59 4.95 -27.53 15.96
N GLY A 60 5.33 -26.45 16.64
CA GLY A 60 6.63 -25.78 16.47
C GLY A 60 6.67 -24.78 15.32
N VAL A 61 5.62 -24.66 14.51
CA VAL A 61 5.51 -23.68 13.43
C VAL A 61 4.78 -22.44 13.96
N GLN A 62 5.41 -21.27 13.81
CA GLN A 62 4.85 -19.98 14.18
C GLN A 62 4.03 -19.40 13.01
N TYR A 63 2.79 -19.02 13.30
CA TYR A 63 1.89 -18.36 12.36
C TYR A 63 1.62 -16.92 12.78
N THR A 64 1.07 -16.15 11.84
CA THR A 64 0.62 -14.77 12.05
C THR A 64 -0.90 -14.73 12.19
N SER A 65 -1.41 -13.75 12.94
CA SER A 65 -2.84 -13.46 12.96
C SER A 65 -3.20 -12.59 11.78
N THR A 66 -4.27 -12.93 11.06
CA THR A 66 -4.80 -12.12 9.97
C THR A 66 -6.31 -11.95 10.10
N VAL A 67 -6.81 -10.78 9.70
CA VAL A 67 -8.25 -10.50 9.58
C VAL A 67 -8.48 -9.79 8.26
N GLN A 68 -9.40 -10.31 7.45
CA GLN A 68 -9.87 -9.66 6.23
C GLN A 68 -11.31 -9.21 6.43
N SER A 69 -11.63 -7.99 6.04
CA SER A 69 -13.00 -7.49 6.00
C SER A 69 -13.14 -6.41 4.92
N VAL A 70 -14.31 -5.78 4.84
CA VAL A 70 -14.63 -4.78 3.83
C VAL A 70 -15.35 -3.59 4.42
N PHE A 71 -14.90 -2.38 4.07
CA PHE A 71 -15.65 -1.14 4.21
C PHE A 71 -16.53 -0.95 2.97
N ASN A 72 -17.85 -1.13 3.11
CA ASN A 72 -18.79 -1.10 1.98
C ASN A 72 -20.02 -0.21 2.19
N GLU A 73 -20.03 0.67 3.19
CA GLU A 73 -21.14 1.59 3.43
C GLU A 73 -21.30 2.57 2.27
N GLY A 74 -22.49 2.67 1.66
CA GLY A 74 -22.72 3.49 0.46
C GLY A 74 -21.93 3.01 -0.78
N PRO A 75 -22.19 1.81 -1.30
CA PRO A 75 -21.37 1.18 -2.35
C PRO A 75 -21.52 1.81 -3.74
N LEU A 76 -22.46 2.73 -3.93
CA LEU A 76 -22.64 3.46 -5.20
C LEU A 76 -21.90 4.81 -5.19
N GLU A 77 -21.25 5.15 -4.09
CA GLU A 77 -20.55 6.42 -3.93
C GLU A 77 -19.04 6.21 -4.09
N ASN A 78 -18.41 7.07 -4.87
CA ASN A 78 -16.95 7.16 -4.89
C ASN A 78 -16.47 7.69 -3.53
N LYS A 79 -15.58 6.95 -2.89
CA LYS A 79 -15.09 7.24 -1.54
C LYS A 79 -13.57 7.25 -1.49
N LEU A 80 -13.02 8.12 -0.66
CA LEU A 80 -11.60 8.20 -0.38
C LEU A 80 -11.36 7.75 1.06
N PHE A 81 -10.63 6.65 1.22
CA PHE A 81 -10.23 6.06 2.50
C PHE A 81 -8.85 6.59 2.87
N LYS A 82 -8.78 7.43 3.91
CA LYS A 82 -7.55 8.15 4.26
C LYS A 82 -6.84 7.62 5.49
N THR A 83 -7.58 7.03 6.41
CA THR A 83 -7.07 6.71 7.74
C THR A 83 -7.57 5.34 8.16
N ILE A 84 -6.85 4.74 9.09
CA ILE A 84 -7.31 3.59 9.85
C ILE A 84 -7.20 3.93 11.33
N ASN A 85 -8.27 3.64 12.06
CA ASN A 85 -8.33 3.66 13.51
C ASN A 85 -8.59 2.24 13.99
N ILE A 86 -7.76 1.74 14.91
CA ILE A 86 -7.90 0.40 15.49
C ILE A 86 -8.14 0.56 16.99
N GLU A 87 -9.28 0.07 17.47
CA GLU A 87 -9.49 -0.10 18.90
C GLU A 87 -9.03 -1.49 19.31
N GLY A 88 -8.03 -1.54 20.18
CA GLY A 88 -7.37 -2.77 20.60
C GLY A 88 -6.17 -2.46 21.49
N ASP A 89 -5.38 -3.49 21.79
CA ASP A 89 -4.17 -3.36 22.62
C ASP A 89 -2.86 -3.52 21.82
N SER A 90 -2.94 -3.60 20.49
CA SER A 90 -1.79 -3.71 19.61
C SER A 90 -2.04 -3.03 18.27
N ALA A 91 -0.98 -2.44 17.68
CA ALA A 91 -0.96 -2.02 16.29
C ALA A 91 -0.93 -3.24 15.35
N TRP A 92 -1.45 -3.08 14.14
CA TRP A 92 -1.50 -4.11 13.08
C TRP A 92 -0.92 -3.54 11.79
N GLY A 93 -0.26 -4.36 10.97
CA GLY A 93 0.02 -3.97 9.59
C GLY A 93 -1.28 -4.02 8.79
N VAL A 94 -1.52 -3.05 7.91
CA VAL A 94 -2.75 -2.96 7.10
C VAL A 94 -2.40 -2.88 5.63
N THR A 95 -3.12 -3.63 4.81
CA THR A 95 -3.15 -3.47 3.35
C THR A 95 -4.59 -3.22 2.90
N LEU A 96 -4.78 -2.30 1.96
CA LEU A 96 -6.07 -1.82 1.50
C LEU A 96 -6.16 -1.96 -0.01
N GLN A 97 -7.24 -2.58 -0.47
CA GLN A 97 -7.56 -2.76 -1.88
C GLN A 97 -8.98 -2.29 -2.17
N THR A 98 -9.15 -1.52 -3.23
CA THR A 98 -10.44 -1.09 -3.77
C THR A 98 -10.64 -1.62 -5.19
N ASP A 99 -11.78 -1.28 -5.79
CA ASP A 99 -12.05 -1.53 -7.20
C ASP A 99 -11.28 -0.60 -8.17
N ILE A 100 -10.70 0.49 -7.66
CA ILE A 100 -9.97 1.50 -8.47
C ILE A 100 -8.46 1.48 -8.17
N GLN A 101 -8.05 1.21 -6.93
CA GLN A 101 -6.66 1.24 -6.48
C GLN A 101 -6.36 0.04 -5.57
N ASP A 102 -5.19 -0.58 -5.71
CA ASP A 102 -4.81 -1.81 -5.01
C ASP A 102 -3.50 -1.69 -4.22
N SER A 103 -3.13 -0.45 -3.87
CA SER A 103 -1.80 -0.11 -3.39
C SER A 103 -1.78 0.59 -2.02
N GLY A 104 -2.89 0.56 -1.29
CA GLY A 104 -2.97 1.17 0.04
C GLY A 104 -2.29 0.32 1.10
N PHE A 105 -1.50 0.91 1.98
CA PHE A 105 -0.89 0.20 3.09
C PHE A 105 -0.56 1.09 4.29
N ILE A 106 -0.42 0.46 5.45
CA ILE A 106 0.06 1.05 6.70
C ILE A 106 0.96 0.02 7.39
N GLU A 107 2.20 0.40 7.68
CA GLU A 107 3.07 -0.42 8.52
C GLU A 107 2.67 -0.31 9.99
N ALA A 108 2.75 -1.42 10.74
CA ALA A 108 2.36 -1.46 12.15
C ALA A 108 3.10 -0.39 12.99
N GLY A 109 4.35 -0.08 12.66
CA GLY A 109 5.15 0.94 13.34
C GLY A 109 4.75 2.39 13.06
N TRP A 110 3.82 2.63 12.12
CA TRP A 110 3.33 3.98 11.80
C TRP A 110 2.06 4.37 12.58
N PHE A 111 1.52 3.44 13.36
CA PHE A 111 0.40 3.74 14.24
C PHE A 111 0.86 4.55 15.44
N GLU A 112 0.15 5.64 15.69
CA GLU A 112 0.28 6.44 16.90
C GLU A 112 -0.92 6.18 17.81
N GLU A 113 -0.67 5.94 19.10
CA GLU A 113 -1.74 5.81 20.07
C GLU A 113 -2.36 7.19 20.36
N LYS A 114 -3.64 7.34 20.04
CA LYS A 114 -4.43 8.56 20.27
C LYS A 114 -5.73 8.13 20.94
N GLU A 115 -6.02 8.72 22.10
CA GLU A 115 -7.28 8.42 22.83
C GLU A 115 -7.50 6.92 23.11
N ALA A 116 -6.42 6.15 23.35
CA ALA A 116 -6.43 4.70 23.55
C ALA A 116 -6.84 3.87 22.30
N SER A 117 -6.77 4.44 21.11
CA SER A 117 -6.84 3.74 19.83
C SER A 117 -5.57 3.97 19.01
N PHE A 118 -5.28 3.05 18.10
CA PHE A 118 -4.15 3.17 17.18
C PHE A 118 -4.61 3.86 15.91
N TYR A 119 -4.09 5.05 15.64
CA TYR A 119 -4.44 5.85 14.47
C TYR A 119 -3.27 5.97 13.50
N ALA A 120 -3.53 5.78 12.21
CA ALA A 120 -2.55 6.01 11.15
C ALA A 120 -3.19 6.46 9.83
N PHE A 121 -2.41 7.19 9.04
CA PHE A 121 -2.78 7.55 7.68
C PHE A 121 -2.45 6.44 6.69
N VAL A 122 -3.36 6.20 5.75
CA VAL A 122 -3.17 5.30 4.61
C VAL A 122 -2.21 5.94 3.64
N ARG A 123 -1.13 5.22 3.34
CA ARG A 123 -0.18 5.57 2.29
C ARG A 123 -0.43 4.68 1.08
N ASN A 124 0.04 5.15 -0.06
CA ASN A 124 -0.06 4.42 -1.30
C ASN A 124 1.37 4.11 -1.78
N SER A 125 1.62 2.91 -2.29
CA SER A 125 2.88 2.57 -2.96
C SER A 125 2.67 2.59 -4.47
N GLY A 126 3.39 3.47 -5.18
CA GLY A 126 3.52 3.36 -6.63
C GLY A 126 4.68 2.44 -7.01
N THR A 127 4.74 1.98 -8.26
CA THR A 127 5.96 1.38 -8.79
C THR A 127 6.85 2.45 -9.42
N VAL A 128 8.16 2.23 -9.40
CA VAL A 128 9.11 3.07 -10.13
C VAL A 128 9.88 2.15 -11.08
N PRO A 129 9.70 2.27 -12.41
CA PRO A 129 8.79 3.15 -13.15
C PRO A 129 7.29 2.88 -12.91
N ALA A 130 6.44 3.90 -13.10
CA ALA A 130 5.00 3.83 -12.85
C ALA A 130 4.30 2.89 -13.85
N GLN A 131 3.35 2.09 -13.37
CA GLN A 131 2.49 1.29 -14.25
C GLN A 131 1.44 2.14 -14.96
N THR A 132 0.84 1.61 -16.03
CA THR A 132 -0.22 2.31 -16.78
C THR A 132 -1.41 2.76 -15.92
N SER A 133 -1.73 1.98 -14.87
CA SER A 133 -2.78 2.31 -13.89
C SER A 133 -2.45 3.52 -13.01
N GLU A 134 -1.18 3.93 -12.94
CA GLU A 134 -0.76 5.06 -12.11
C GLU A 134 -0.84 6.40 -12.87
N TYR A 135 -0.80 6.39 -14.20
CA TYR A 135 -0.90 7.62 -15.00
C TYR A 135 -2.28 8.29 -14.97
N VAL A 136 -3.32 7.56 -14.54
CA VAL A 136 -4.68 8.11 -14.40
C VAL A 136 -4.94 8.71 -13.01
N LEU A 137 -3.96 8.62 -12.11
CA LEU A 137 -4.09 9.10 -10.73
C LEU A 137 -3.82 10.61 -10.63
N ARG A 138 -4.44 11.25 -9.63
CA ARG A 138 -4.29 12.69 -9.36
C ARG A 138 -2.87 13.11 -8.90
N SER A 139 -2.00 12.14 -8.61
CA SER A 139 -0.59 12.39 -8.26
C SER A 139 0.26 12.78 -9.47
N LEU A 140 -0.24 12.55 -10.68
CA LEU A 140 0.41 12.95 -11.93
C LEU A 140 0.10 14.42 -12.24
N ASN A 141 1.16 15.20 -12.43
CA ASN A 141 1.06 16.60 -12.80
C ASN A 141 1.91 16.89 -14.04
N GLY A 142 1.31 17.53 -15.04
CA GLY A 142 2.01 17.98 -16.23
C GLY A 142 2.86 19.22 -15.93
N ILE A 143 4.05 19.31 -16.53
CA ILE A 143 4.90 20.50 -16.45
C ILE A 143 4.77 21.29 -17.76
N GLY A 144 5.16 20.65 -18.86
CA GLY A 144 5.32 21.30 -20.16
C GLY A 144 6.54 20.78 -20.90
N SER A 145 6.83 21.37 -22.06
CA SER A 145 8.02 21.04 -22.84
C SER A 145 9.26 21.74 -22.29
N SER A 146 10.38 21.04 -22.21
CA SER A 146 11.69 21.64 -21.91
C SER A 146 12.09 22.63 -23.01
N GLU A 147 12.86 23.65 -22.66
CA GLU A 147 13.54 24.50 -23.65
C GLU A 147 14.89 23.88 -24.03
N THR A 148 15.70 23.52 -23.04
CA THR A 148 16.97 22.82 -23.25
C THR A 148 17.22 21.77 -22.18
N ILE A 149 17.93 20.72 -22.54
CA ILE A 149 18.41 19.67 -21.65
C ILE A 149 19.94 19.72 -21.72
N THR A 150 20.56 19.91 -20.56
CA THR A 150 22.00 20.16 -20.40
C THR A 150 22.61 19.17 -19.42
N GLY A 151 23.92 19.27 -19.19
CA GLY A 151 24.66 18.33 -18.33
C GLY A 151 24.75 16.95 -18.96
N ALA A 152 24.70 15.90 -18.13
CA ALA A 152 24.67 14.51 -18.57
C ALA A 152 23.24 14.03 -18.88
N ALA A 153 22.40 14.92 -19.44
CA ALA A 153 20.95 14.76 -19.53
C ALA A 153 20.24 14.65 -18.17
N ASP A 154 20.81 15.30 -17.16
CA ASP A 154 20.32 15.38 -15.77
C ASP A 154 19.65 16.72 -15.46
N THR A 155 19.83 17.73 -16.32
CA THR A 155 19.44 19.11 -16.03
C THR A 155 18.49 19.63 -17.10
N ILE A 156 17.22 19.79 -16.75
CA ILE A 156 16.13 20.19 -17.64
C ILE A 156 15.78 21.66 -17.39
N ASN A 157 15.95 22.49 -18.41
CA ASN A 157 15.56 23.89 -18.39
C ASN A 157 14.18 24.04 -19.04
N PHE A 158 13.32 24.81 -18.39
CA PHE A 158 11.99 25.18 -18.87
C PHE A 158 11.96 26.68 -19.19
N SER A 159 11.02 27.10 -20.04
CA SER A 159 10.76 28.53 -20.23
C SER A 159 10.40 29.19 -18.90
N THR A 160 10.80 30.45 -18.70
CA THR A 160 10.38 31.25 -17.54
C THR A 160 8.88 31.51 -17.49
N ASP A 161 8.15 31.24 -18.57
CA ASP A 161 6.69 31.32 -18.63
C ASP A 161 5.99 30.10 -17.98
N ILE A 162 6.74 29.04 -17.64
CA ILE A 162 6.22 27.84 -16.97
C ILE A 162 6.41 27.97 -15.46
N GLU A 163 5.34 27.83 -14.69
CA GLU A 163 5.39 27.85 -13.23
C GLU A 163 5.72 26.45 -12.67
N LEU A 164 6.98 26.20 -12.29
CA LEU A 164 7.42 24.92 -11.71
C LEU A 164 7.03 24.73 -10.22
N ASP A 165 6.82 25.84 -9.50
CA ASP A 165 6.82 25.87 -8.02
C ASP A 165 5.50 25.45 -7.36
N THR A 166 4.40 25.31 -8.11
CA THR A 166 3.08 25.28 -7.46
C THR A 166 2.79 23.97 -6.72
N MET A 167 3.39 22.85 -7.15
CA MET A 167 3.13 21.54 -6.54
C MET A 167 4.33 20.56 -6.61
N MET A 168 5.46 20.90 -7.24
CA MET A 168 6.60 19.97 -7.39
C MET A 168 7.45 19.90 -6.13
N SER A 169 7.94 18.72 -5.75
CA SER A 169 8.81 18.52 -4.59
C SER A 169 10.11 17.79 -4.94
N VAL A 170 11.18 18.07 -4.20
CA VAL A 170 12.40 17.25 -4.23
C VAL A 170 12.05 15.83 -3.78
N GLY A 171 12.50 14.83 -4.55
CA GLY A 171 12.21 13.42 -4.35
C GLY A 171 11.07 12.87 -5.21
N ASP A 172 10.34 13.70 -5.96
CA ASP A 172 9.32 13.26 -6.91
C ASP A 172 9.95 12.58 -8.14
N MET A 173 9.21 11.69 -8.81
CA MET A 173 9.69 10.97 -9.99
C MET A 173 9.28 11.72 -11.26
N MET A 174 10.26 12.05 -12.09
CA MET A 174 10.06 12.80 -13.32
C MET A 174 10.04 11.86 -14.54
N TYR A 175 9.08 12.07 -15.42
CA TYR A 175 8.87 11.28 -16.64
C TYR A 175 8.83 12.19 -17.85
N TYR A 176 9.17 11.63 -19.00
CA TYR A 176 9.09 12.30 -20.28
C TYR A 176 8.36 11.46 -21.32
N ILE A 177 7.77 12.13 -22.30
CA ILE A 177 7.16 11.45 -23.45
C ILE A 177 8.16 11.48 -24.59
N ASN A 178 8.64 10.31 -25.00
CA ASN A 178 9.45 10.20 -26.20
C ASN A 178 8.58 10.53 -27.43
N SER A 179 8.99 11.54 -28.20
CA SER A 179 8.26 12.04 -29.37
C SER A 179 8.11 11.01 -30.51
N LEU A 180 8.89 9.93 -30.50
CA LEU A 180 8.84 8.85 -31.50
C LEU A 180 7.87 7.74 -31.13
N SER A 181 7.78 7.37 -29.85
CA SER A 181 6.96 6.24 -29.38
C SER A 181 5.69 6.67 -28.66
N ASN A 182 5.58 7.95 -28.26
CA ASN A 182 4.50 8.50 -27.45
C ASN A 182 4.28 7.72 -26.14
N THR A 183 5.35 7.10 -25.62
CA THR A 183 5.32 6.30 -24.39
C THR A 183 5.96 7.07 -23.24
N PRO A 184 5.28 7.20 -22.09
CA PRO A 184 5.88 7.61 -20.82
C PRO A 184 7.14 6.81 -20.50
N THR A 185 8.24 7.52 -20.22
CA THR A 185 9.51 6.91 -19.83
C THR A 185 10.05 7.65 -18.61
N LEU A 186 10.59 6.90 -17.63
CA LEU A 186 11.17 7.48 -16.42
C LEU A 186 12.46 8.24 -16.79
N ALA A 187 12.52 9.52 -16.46
CA ALA A 187 13.72 10.35 -16.61
C ALA A 187 14.67 10.15 -15.42
N GLY A 188 14.12 10.24 -14.20
CA GLY A 188 14.90 10.23 -12.96
C GLY A 188 14.11 10.75 -11.76
N GLN A 189 14.77 10.86 -10.62
CA GLN A 189 14.21 11.45 -9.39
C GLN A 189 14.64 12.90 -9.26
N ILE A 190 13.73 13.81 -8.90
CA ILE A 190 14.05 15.24 -8.72
C ILE A 190 14.97 15.43 -7.52
N GLU A 191 16.15 16.00 -7.74
CA GLU A 191 17.11 16.36 -6.67
C GLU A 191 17.06 17.85 -6.33
N ILE A 192 16.95 18.70 -7.36
CA ILE A 192 17.02 20.16 -7.19
C ILE A 192 15.97 20.81 -8.07
N ILE A 193 15.25 21.76 -7.49
CA ILE A 193 14.36 22.68 -8.20
C ILE A 193 14.97 24.07 -8.04
N ASN A 194 15.44 24.65 -9.13
CA ASN A 194 16.15 25.93 -9.13
C ASN A 194 15.36 26.96 -9.94
N ILE A 195 14.74 27.91 -9.24
CA ILE A 195 13.87 28.92 -9.83
C ILE A 195 14.43 30.30 -9.49
N ASN A 196 14.88 31.02 -10.52
CA ASN A 196 15.25 32.42 -10.46
C ASN A 196 14.82 33.10 -11.77
N LEU A 197 13.53 33.40 -11.85
CA LEU A 197 12.88 33.97 -13.04
C LEU A 197 13.50 35.32 -13.46
N GLN A 198 13.97 36.13 -12.50
CA GLN A 198 14.63 37.41 -12.77
C GLN A 198 15.98 37.23 -13.49
N SER A 199 16.65 36.10 -13.25
CA SER A 199 17.91 35.75 -13.90
C SER A 199 17.72 34.79 -15.08
N GLY A 200 16.47 34.51 -15.49
CA GLY A 200 16.16 33.59 -16.58
C GLY A 200 16.32 32.11 -16.23
N VAL A 201 16.39 31.74 -14.95
CA VAL A 201 16.59 30.36 -14.51
C VAL A 201 15.27 29.73 -14.10
N ASN A 202 14.91 28.63 -14.74
CA ASN A 202 13.77 27.81 -14.40
C ASN A 202 14.11 26.35 -14.71
N GLN A 203 14.72 25.65 -13.74
CA GLN A 203 15.45 24.43 -13.99
C GLN A 203 15.14 23.35 -12.95
N VAL A 204 15.09 22.11 -13.40
CA VAL A 204 15.01 20.90 -12.57
C VAL A 204 16.24 20.05 -12.83
N THR A 205 16.92 19.63 -11.77
CA THR A 205 18.00 18.62 -11.84
C THR A 205 17.47 17.31 -11.27
N ILE A 206 17.74 16.21 -12.00
CA ILE A 206 17.31 14.87 -11.67
C ILE A 206 18.49 13.92 -11.43
N ASP A 207 18.33 13.02 -10.46
CA ASP A 207 19.14 11.80 -10.36
C ASP A 207 18.70 10.81 -11.43
N THR A 208 19.60 10.51 -12.37
CA THR A 208 19.38 9.53 -13.43
C THR A 208 19.82 8.12 -13.04
N SER A 209 20.38 7.92 -11.84
CA SER A 209 20.87 6.61 -11.37
C SER A 209 19.78 5.69 -10.79
N VAL A 210 18.57 6.22 -10.59
CA VAL A 210 17.42 5.43 -10.15
C VAL A 210 17.08 4.30 -11.12
N SER A 211 16.73 3.14 -10.54
CA SER A 211 16.40 1.93 -11.31
C SER A 211 15.26 2.17 -12.31
N GLY A 212 15.49 1.77 -13.57
CA GLY A 212 14.49 1.90 -14.65
C GLY A 212 14.44 3.28 -15.31
N SER A 213 15.33 4.21 -14.94
CA SER A 213 15.54 5.44 -15.70
C SER A 213 16.05 5.12 -17.11
N VAL A 214 15.66 5.95 -18.07
CA VAL A 214 16.20 5.92 -19.43
C VAL A 214 16.79 7.29 -19.74
N PRO A 215 18.05 7.36 -20.22
CA PRO A 215 18.66 8.63 -20.59
C PRO A 215 17.82 9.39 -21.61
N ILE A 216 17.62 10.68 -21.34
CA ILE A 216 16.84 11.55 -22.21
C ILE A 216 17.63 11.79 -23.50
N ALA A 217 17.01 11.49 -24.65
CA ALA A 217 17.60 11.70 -25.96
C ALA A 217 16.79 12.74 -26.74
N GLY A 218 17.40 13.90 -27.00
CA GLY A 218 16.78 15.00 -27.73
C GLY A 218 16.72 16.30 -26.93
N GLN A 219 16.03 17.27 -27.49
CA GLN A 219 15.73 18.58 -26.91
C GLN A 219 14.23 18.84 -27.12
N GLU A 220 13.65 19.79 -26.39
CA GLU A 220 12.22 20.16 -26.55
C GLU A 220 11.24 19.00 -26.31
N ILE A 221 11.37 18.32 -25.17
CA ILE A 221 10.57 17.14 -24.82
C ILE A 221 9.54 17.51 -23.76
N PHE A 222 8.33 16.93 -23.84
CA PHE A 222 7.29 17.11 -22.82
C PHE A 222 7.61 16.30 -21.57
N PHE A 223 7.56 16.97 -20.41
CA PHE A 223 7.78 16.38 -19.10
C PHE A 223 6.54 16.50 -18.21
N PHE A 224 6.42 15.51 -17.33
CA PHE A 224 5.47 15.47 -16.23
C PHE A 224 6.12 14.79 -15.04
N TYR A 225 5.56 14.94 -13.85
CA TYR A 225 6.06 14.28 -12.64
C TYR A 225 4.94 13.56 -11.92
N ILE A 226 5.31 12.52 -11.19
CA ILE A 226 4.45 11.81 -10.28
C ILE A 226 5.00 12.04 -8.89
N LYS A 227 4.15 12.61 -8.03
CA LYS A 227 4.50 12.84 -6.64
C LYS A 227 4.75 11.54 -5.91
N ASN A 228 5.66 11.57 -4.93
CA ASN A 228 5.88 10.42 -4.07
C ASN A 228 4.60 10.06 -3.31
N SER A 229 4.01 8.91 -3.65
CA SER A 229 2.74 8.44 -3.11
C SER A 229 2.76 8.11 -1.61
N VAL A 230 3.95 7.85 -1.07
CA VAL A 230 4.17 7.64 0.38
C VAL A 230 4.21 8.98 1.11
N ALA A 231 4.83 10.01 0.53
CA ALA A 231 4.95 11.34 1.13
C ALA A 231 3.61 12.10 1.13
N GLU A 232 2.84 11.99 0.05
CA GLU A 232 1.58 12.73 -0.11
C GLU A 232 0.40 12.12 0.66
N SER A 233 0.47 10.83 0.99
CA SER A 233 -0.52 10.12 1.81
C SER A 233 -1.99 10.40 1.43
N HIS A 234 -2.30 10.37 0.13
CA HIS A 234 -3.63 10.71 -0.37
C HIS A 234 -4.75 9.73 0.00
N GLY A 235 -4.41 8.58 0.57
CA GLY A 235 -5.34 7.48 0.81
C GLY A 235 -5.61 6.64 -0.45
N VAL A 236 -6.68 5.85 -0.42
CA VAL A 236 -7.14 5.03 -1.55
C VAL A 236 -8.57 5.37 -1.94
N LEU A 237 -8.81 5.51 -3.24
CA LEU A 237 -10.11 5.83 -3.83
C LEU A 237 -10.82 4.54 -4.24
N GLY A 238 -12.13 4.43 -4.01
CA GLY A 238 -12.96 3.34 -4.52
C GLY A 238 -14.39 3.38 -4.00
N HIS A 239 -15.22 2.47 -4.49
CA HIS A 239 -16.60 2.28 -4.04
C HIS A 239 -16.70 1.42 -2.78
N TYR A 240 -15.72 0.56 -2.56
CA TYR A 240 -15.55 -0.21 -1.34
C TYR A 240 -14.06 -0.42 -1.12
N CYS A 241 -13.67 -0.75 0.10
CA CYS A 241 -12.29 -1.07 0.42
C CYS A 241 -12.24 -2.38 1.19
N VAL A 242 -11.65 -3.40 0.57
CA VAL A 242 -11.23 -4.61 1.26
C VAL A 242 -9.95 -4.27 2.02
N PHE A 243 -9.93 -4.57 3.31
CA PHE A 243 -8.75 -4.43 4.11
C PHE A 243 -8.33 -5.77 4.68
N ASP A 244 -7.02 -5.98 4.70
CA ASP A 244 -6.35 -7.10 5.33
C ASP A 244 -5.45 -6.53 6.42
N ILE A 245 -5.61 -7.00 7.65
CA ILE A 245 -4.71 -6.66 8.75
C ILE A 245 -3.92 -7.88 9.20
N VAL A 246 -2.66 -7.65 9.57
CA VAL A 246 -1.72 -8.70 10.00
C VAL A 246 -1.03 -8.31 11.31
N ASN A 247 -0.90 -9.27 12.21
CA ASN A 247 -0.14 -9.12 13.46
C ASN A 247 0.75 -10.35 13.70
N THR A 248 1.99 -10.09 14.09
CA THR A 248 3.04 -11.10 14.30
C THR A 248 3.33 -11.36 15.79
N SER A 249 2.58 -10.74 16.71
CA SER A 249 2.73 -10.89 18.15
C SER A 249 2.54 -12.34 18.57
N THR A 250 3.43 -12.79 19.45
CA THR A 250 3.35 -14.09 20.13
C THR A 250 2.59 -14.01 21.45
N GLU A 251 2.22 -12.81 21.88
CA GLU A 251 1.49 -12.57 23.11
C GLU A 251 -0.01 -12.48 22.87
N LYS A 252 -0.79 -12.52 23.94
CA LYS A 252 -2.23 -12.25 23.84
C LYS A 252 -2.44 -10.80 23.40
N ILE A 253 -3.22 -10.62 22.35
CA ILE A 253 -3.70 -9.32 21.85
C ILE A 253 -5.22 -9.35 21.68
N ASN A 254 -5.84 -8.17 21.70
CA ASN A 254 -7.26 -7.94 21.49
C ASN A 254 -7.46 -6.94 20.35
N LEU A 255 -8.43 -7.24 19.49
CA LEU A 255 -8.93 -6.36 18.44
C LEU A 255 -10.44 -6.22 18.65
N PHE A 256 -10.92 -4.99 18.82
CA PHE A 256 -12.34 -4.72 19.04
C PHE A 256 -13.01 -4.22 17.77
N THR A 257 -12.45 -3.19 17.13
CA THR A 257 -12.96 -2.65 15.88
C THR A 257 -11.83 -2.11 15.00
N VAL A 258 -12.10 -2.05 13.70
CA VAL A 258 -11.28 -1.38 12.70
C VAL A 258 -12.18 -0.39 11.98
N GLU A 259 -11.78 0.87 11.99
CA GLU A 259 -12.54 1.99 11.46
C GLU A 259 -11.70 2.72 10.44
N SER A 260 -12.37 3.44 9.54
CA SER A 260 -11.74 4.32 8.57
C SER A 260 -12.55 5.60 8.46
N GLU A 261 -11.89 6.75 8.44
CA GLU A 261 -12.56 7.97 8.04
C GLU A 261 -12.66 8.01 6.52
N VAL A 262 -13.90 8.07 6.04
CA VAL A 262 -14.22 8.00 4.63
C VAL A 262 -14.82 9.32 4.17
N MET A 263 -14.27 9.87 3.09
CA MET A 263 -14.79 11.08 2.47
C MET A 263 -15.45 10.73 1.14
N LYS A 264 -16.64 11.27 0.89
CA LYS A 264 -17.26 11.18 -0.44
C LYS A 264 -16.46 12.00 -1.44
N SER A 265 -16.03 11.38 -2.53
CA SER A 265 -15.35 12.04 -3.62
C SER A 265 -16.40 12.63 -4.58
N TYR A 266 -16.44 13.95 -4.65
CA TYR A 266 -17.18 14.67 -5.70
C TYR A 266 -16.25 14.81 -6.93
N PRO A 267 -16.72 14.48 -8.14
CA PRO A 267 -15.99 14.74 -9.38
C PRO A 267 -15.90 16.24 -9.68
#